data_AF-A0A1X7TMT7-F1
#
_entry.id   AF-A0A1X7TMT7-F1
#
_cell.length_a   1.000
_cell.length_b   1.000
_cell.length_c   1.000
_cell.angle_alpha   90.00
_cell.angle_beta   90.00
_cell.angle_gamma   90.00
#
_symmetry.space_group_name_H-M   'P 1'
#
loop_
_entity.id
_entity.type
_entity.pdbx_description
1 polymer ?
#
loop_
_entity_poly.entity_id
_entity_poly.type
_entity_poly.pdbx_seq_one_letter_code
_entity_poly.pdbx_strand_id
1 'polypeptide(L)' 'KSGEQLTEFELVELRRIASLRIYIERATGRIKIFPILNLRISNNLTGLSSEIFYVSTFITSFQPPLVKETR' A
#
# COMPACT_ATOMS: atom_id res chain seq x y z
N LYS A 1 -5.74 10.77 32.70
CA LYS A 1 -6.21 9.65 31.87
C LYS A 1 -5.19 8.53 32.00
N SER A 2 -5.51 7.53 32.82
CA SER A 2 -4.72 6.30 32.93
C SER A 2 -4.79 5.60 31.57
N GLY A 3 -3.65 5.40 30.90
CA GLY A 3 -3.61 4.61 29.68
C GLY A 3 -3.88 3.17 30.06
N GLU A 4 -5.06 2.66 29.71
CA GLU A 4 -5.36 1.24 29.86
C GLU A 4 -4.32 0.45 29.05
N GLN A 5 -3.62 -0.46 29.74
CA GLN A 5 -2.63 -1.30 29.13
C GLN A 5 -3.36 -2.36 28.30
N LEU A 6 -3.01 -2.48 27.02
CA LEU A 6 -3.58 -3.49 26.13
C LEU A 6 -3.35 -4.89 26.69
N THR A 7 -4.35 -5.75 26.56
CA THR A 7 -4.18 -7.18 26.76
C THR A 7 -3.22 -7.75 25.71
N GLU A 8 -2.63 -8.91 26.00
CA GLU A 8 -1.72 -9.58 25.05
C GLU A 8 -2.40 -9.84 23.70
N PHE A 9 -3.68 -10.26 23.73
CA PHE A 9 -4.48 -10.49 22.54
C PHE A 9 -4.66 -9.21 21.70
N GLU A 10 -5.06 -8.11 22.34
CA GLU A 10 -5.24 -6.82 21.64
C GLU A 10 -3.93 -6.31 21.06
N LEU A 11 -2.82 -6.55 21.75
CA LEU A 11 -1.50 -6.13 21.32
C LEU A 11 -1.02 -6.92 20.09
N VAL A 12 -1.29 -8.23 20.02
CA VAL A 12 -1.03 -9.06 18.84
C VAL A 12 -1.89 -8.62 17.66
N GLU A 13 -3.18 -8.41 17.86
CA GLU A 13 -4.08 -7.98 16.78
C GLU A 13 -3.72 -6.58 16.27
N LEU A 14 -3.38 -5.65 17.16
CA LEU A 14 -2.91 -4.32 16.78
C LEU A 14 -1.62 -4.39 15.96
N ARG A 15 -0.66 -5.24 16.34
CA ARG A 15 0.57 -5.46 15.56
C ARG A 15 0.27 -6.01 14.16
N ARG A 16 -0.69 -6.95 14.05
CA ARG A 16 -1.12 -7.51 12.77
C ARG A 16 -1.71 -6.43 11.86
N ILE A 17 -2.65 -5.63 12.39
CA ILE A 17 -3.27 -4.51 11.67
C ILE A 17 -2.22 -3.47 11.25
N ALA A 18 -1.33 -3.09 12.17
CA ALA A 18 -0.27 -2.12 11.88
C ALA A 18 0.67 -2.60 10.78
N SER A 19 1.02 -3.89 10.78
CA SER A 19 1.88 -4.49 9.74
C SER A 19 1.21 -4.44 8.36
N LEU A 20 -0.09 -4.76 8.28
CA LEU A 20 -0.87 -4.63 7.05
C LEU A 20 -0.95 -3.18 6.57
N ARG A 21 -1.14 -2.23 7.49
CA ARG A 21 -1.18 -0.79 7.17
C ARG A 21 0.15 -0.32 6.56
N ILE A 22 1.27 -0.69 7.17
CA ILE A 22 2.61 -0.37 6.67
C ILE A 22 2.79 -0.93 5.24
N TYR A 23 2.35 -2.17 5.00
CA TYR A 23 2.42 -2.77 3.67
C TYR A 23 1.62 -1.96 2.64
N ILE A 24 0.35 -1.65 2.93
CA ILE A 24 -0.54 -0.91 2.01
C ILE A 24 0.00 0.49 1.71
N GLU A 25 0.46 1.23 2.73
CA GLU A 25 1.01 2.57 2.56
C GLU A 25 2.26 2.55 1.67
N ARG A 26 3.16 1.58 1.87
CA ARG A 26 4.37 1.44 1.04
C ARG A 26 4.04 0.99 -0.39
N ALA A 27 3.09 0.07 -0.57
CA ALA A 27 2.63 -0.35 -1.90
C ALA A 27 2.04 0.83 -2.67
N THR A 28 1.16 1.60 -2.03
CA THR A 28 0.56 2.80 -2.60
C THR A 28 1.61 3.86 -2.93
N GLY A 29 2.61 4.05 -2.05
CA GLY A 29 3.73 4.95 -2.30
C GLY A 29 4.51 4.59 -3.56
N ARG A 30 4.74 3.30 -3.81
CA ARG A 30 5.40 2.83 -5.04
C ARG A 30 4.54 3.04 -6.28
N ILE A 31 3.24 2.75 -6.21
CA ILE A 31 2.33 2.96 -7.35
C ILE A 31 2.27 4.45 -7.71
N LYS A 32 2.28 5.34 -6.71
CA LYS A 32 2.27 6.79 -6.93
C LYS A 32 3.54 7.35 -7.57
N ILE A 33 4.60 6.57 -7.80
CA ILE A 33 5.78 7.08 -8.53
C ILE A 33 5.49 7.22 -10.03
N PHE A 34 4.50 6.50 -10.58
CA PHE A 34 4.19 6.54 -12.00
C PHE A 34 3.52 7.86 -12.37
N PRO A 35 4.16 8.72 -13.19
CA PRO A 35 3.60 10.03 -13.53
C PRO A 35 2.22 9.94 -14.19
N ILE A 36 1.97 8.87 -14.95
CA ILE A 36 0.68 8.61 -15.61
C ILE A 36 -0.50 8.53 -14.61
N LEU A 37 -0.23 8.17 -13.35
CA LEU A 37 -1.24 8.10 -12.28
C LEU A 37 -1.38 9.41 -11.49
N ASN A 38 -0.41 10.33 -11.60
CA ASN A 38 -0.42 11.63 -10.90
C ASN A 38 -0.93 12.77 -11.79
N LEU A 39 -0.97 12.55 -13.10
CA LEU A 39 -1.50 13.52 -14.05
C LEU A 39 -3.01 13.34 -14.19
N ARG A 40 -3.70 14.40 -14.62
CA ARG A 40 -5.09 14.26 -15.05
C ARG A 40 -5.12 13.32 -16.25
N ILE A 41 -5.74 12.15 -16.06
CA ILE A 41 -6.00 11.22 -17.15
C ILE A 41 -6.88 11.95 -18.17
N SER A 42 -6.37 12.10 -19.40
CA SER A 42 -7.15 12.69 -20.50
C SER A 42 -8.40 11.85 -20.74
N ASN A 43 -9.51 12.48 -21.14
CA ASN A 43 -10.79 11.78 -21.39
C ASN A 43 -10.65 10.60 -22.35
N ASN A 44 -9.70 10.67 -23.29
CA ASN A 44 -9.41 9.59 -24.25
C ASN A 44 -8.81 8.33 -23.61
N LEU A 45 -8.26 8.45 -22.40
CA LEU A 45 -7.63 7.37 -21.63
C LEU A 45 -8.48 6.91 -20.44
N THR A 46 -9.61 7.58 -20.16
CA THR A 46 -10.49 7.22 -19.03
C THR A 46 -10.98 5.77 -19.11
N GLY A 47 -11.28 5.29 -20.32
CA GLY A 47 -11.67 3.90 -20.56
C GLY A 47 -10.57 2.87 -20.30
N LEU A 48 -9.31 3.30 -20.20
CA LEU A 48 -8.13 2.46 -19.92
C LEU A 48 -7.60 2.64 -18.49
N SER A 49 -8.29 3.40 -17.64
CA SER A 49 -7.81 3.75 -16.31
C SER A 49 -7.55 2.52 -15.42
N SER A 50 -8.41 1.51 -15.52
CA SER A 50 -8.27 0.23 -14.82
C SER A 50 -7.03 -0.53 -15.26
N GLU A 51 -6.79 -0.60 -16.58
CA GLU A 51 -5.63 -1.27 -17.17
C GLU A 51 -4.33 -0.54 -16.81
N ILE A 52 -4.33 0.80 -16.87
CA ILE A 52 -3.19 1.62 -16.47
C ILE A 52 -2.85 1.36 -14.99
N PHE A 53 -3.86 1.32 -14.11
CA PHE A 53 -3.65 1.02 -12.70
C PHE A 53 -3.16 -0.42 -12.47
N TYR A 54 -3.74 -1.38 -13.19
CA TYR A 54 -3.36 -2.80 -13.11
C TYR A 54 -1.91 -3.02 -13.52
N VAL A 55 -1.51 -2.50 -14.68
CA VAL A 55 -0.13 -2.60 -15.18
C VAL A 55 0.85 -1.91 -14.23
N SER A 56 0.50 -0.72 -13.73
CA SER A 56 1.34 0.00 -12.75
C SER A 56 1.55 -0.84 -11.49
N THR A 57 0.48 -1.44 -10.95
CA THR A 57 0.54 -2.33 -9.78
C THR A 57 1.39 -3.57 -10.08
N PHE A 58 1.18 -4.20 -11.24
CA PHE A 58 1.93 -5.37 -11.67
C PHE A 58 3.44 -5.08 -11.75
N ILE A 59 3.84 -3.93 -12.29
CA ILE A 59 5.25 -3.51 -12.34
C ILE A 59 5.81 -3.31 -10.92
N THR A 60 5.04 -2.73 -9.99
CA THR A 60 5.51 -2.56 -8.61
C THR A 60 5.76 -3.88 -7.88
N SER A 61 5.11 -4.98 -8.29
CA SER A 61 5.29 -6.30 -7.69
C SER A 61 6.67 -6.90 -7.96
N PHE A 62 7.40 -6.43 -8.97
CA PHE A 62 8.79 -6.87 -9.25
C PHE A 62 9.84 -6.13 -8.41
N GLN A 63 9.43 -5.13 -7.63
CA GLN A 63 10.35 -4.42 -6.75
C GLN A 63 10.66 -5.23 -5.48
N PRO A 64 11.76 -4.94 -4.76
CA PRO A 64 12.12 -5.65 -3.54
C PRO A 64 10.99 -5.65 -2.50
N PRO A 65 10.94 -6.61 -1.56
CA PRO A 65 9.88 -6.71 -0.56
C PRO A 65 9.57 -5.38 0.14
N LEU A 66 8.27 -5.08 0.31
CA LEU A 66 7.77 -3.85 0.93
C LEU A 66 8.08 -3.79 2.43
N VAL A 67 8.15 -4.96 3.06
CA VAL A 67 8.48 -5.13 4.47
C VAL A 67 9.59 -6.17 4.51
N LYS A 68 10.70 -5.84 5.19
CA LYS A 68 11.72 -6.84 5.48
C LYS A 68 11.11 -7.80 6.50
N GLU A 69 11.14 -9.09 6.23
CA GLU A 69 10.92 -10.07 7.28
C GLU A 69 12.04 -9.89 8.30
N THR A 70 11.71 -9.27 9.43
CA THR A 70 12.58 -9.30 10.60
C THR A 70 12.46 -10.71 11.16
N ARG A 71 13.38 -11.59 10.74
CA ARG A 71 13.59 -12.90 11.38
C ARG A 71 14.15 -12.72 12.77
#